data_AF-A0A966W1W7-F1
#
_entry.id   AF-A0A966W1W7-F1
#
_cell.length_a   1.000
_cell.length_b   1.000
_cell.length_c   1.000
_cell.angle_alpha   90.00
_cell.angle_beta   90.00
_cell.angle_gamma   90.00
#
_symmetry.space_group_name_H-M   'P 1'
#
loop_
_entity.id
_entity.type
_entity.pdbx_description
1 polymer ?
#
loop_
_entity_poly.entity_id
_entity_poly.type
_entity_poly.pdbx_seq_one_letter_code
_entity_poly.pdbx_strand_id
1 'polypeptide(L)'
;MYVLRANDFSTGWVFRAHEADVGAVAFHPTQPIIATASVDGSVKLWTYRDLRRPLATFLGLGGAPVTLSFNPNGTLLFVDGQERTTRVFDVAHVRAPAAGAKPLDGR
;
A
#
# COMPACT_ATOMS: atom_id res chain seq x y z
N MET A 1 0.36 -8.30 6.31
CA MET A 1 -0.54 -8.30 5.14
C MET A 1 -0.27 -9.57 4.33
N TYR A 2 -1.32 -10.22 3.85
CA TYR A 2 -1.25 -11.40 2.98
C TYR A 2 -1.89 -11.07 1.64
N VAL A 3 -1.26 -11.45 0.52
CA VAL A 3 -1.90 -11.45 -0.80
C VAL A 3 -2.05 -12.90 -1.22
N LEU A 4 -3.30 -13.35 -1.38
CA LEU A 4 -3.59 -14.69 -1.87
C LEU A 4 -3.46 -14.72 -3.39
N ARG A 5 -3.00 -15.86 -3.92
CA ARG A 5 -3.12 -16.13 -5.35
C ARG A 5 -4.55 -16.55 -5.64
N ALA A 6 -5.20 -15.84 -6.56
CA ALA A 6 -6.60 -16.11 -6.93
C ALA A 6 -6.81 -17.52 -7.51
N ASN A 7 -5.77 -18.14 -8.06
CA ASN A 7 -5.88 -19.41 -8.78
C ASN A 7 -5.89 -20.64 -7.86
N ASP A 8 -5.31 -20.55 -6.67
CA ASP A 8 -5.15 -21.70 -5.77
C ASP A 8 -5.36 -21.36 -4.29
N PHE A 9 -5.75 -20.12 -3.97
CA PHE A 9 -5.89 -19.58 -2.62
C PHE A 9 -4.66 -19.78 -1.73
N SER A 10 -3.51 -20.12 -2.35
CA SER A 10 -2.25 -20.20 -1.65
C SER A 10 -1.80 -18.80 -1.26
N THR A 11 -1.09 -18.72 -0.14
CA THR A 11 -0.49 -17.46 0.27
C THR A 11 0.60 -17.11 -0.74
N GLY A 12 0.39 -16.05 -1.52
CA GLY A 12 1.36 -15.59 -2.51
C GLY A 12 2.49 -14.80 -1.86
N TRP A 13 2.16 -13.64 -1.29
CA TRP A 13 3.13 -12.72 -0.68
C TRP A 13 2.77 -12.45 0.77
N VAL A 14 3.77 -12.59 1.66
CA VAL A 14 3.70 -12.15 3.07
C VAL A 14 4.91 -11.28 3.36
N PHE A 15 4.67 -10.11 3.94
CA PHE A 15 5.74 -9.23 4.36
C PHE A 15 5.31 -8.37 5.55
N ARG A 16 6.30 -7.96 6.35
CA ARG A 16 6.11 -7.05 7.47
C ARG A 16 6.10 -5.61 6.94
N ALA A 17 4.89 -5.13 6.64
CA ALA A 17 4.69 -3.79 6.08
C ALA A 17 4.85 -2.68 7.14
N HIS A 18 4.46 -2.95 8.38
CA HIS A 18 4.25 -1.95 9.42
C HIS A 18 4.67 -2.47 10.80
N GLU A 19 4.84 -1.56 11.76
CA GLU A 19 5.23 -1.88 13.14
C GLU A 19 4.00 -2.14 14.05
N ALA A 20 2.80 -1.84 13.55
CA ALA A 20 1.52 -2.12 14.21
C ALA A 20 0.52 -2.71 13.19
N ASP A 21 -0.71 -2.94 13.66
CA ASP A 21 -1.77 -3.55 12.86
C ASP A 21 -2.06 -2.76 11.59
N VAL A 22 -2.15 -3.49 10.48
CA VAL A 22 -2.55 -2.96 9.17
C VAL A 22 -4.07 -2.96 9.13
N GLY A 23 -4.68 -1.76 9.12
CA GLY A 23 -6.13 -1.59 9.13
C GLY A 23 -6.76 -1.48 7.74
N ALA A 24 -6.00 -1.03 6.74
CA ALA A 24 -6.50 -0.82 5.39
C ALA A 24 -5.47 -1.11 4.30
N VAL A 25 -5.97 -1.50 3.13
CA VAL A 25 -5.21 -1.73 1.91
C VAL A 25 -5.98 -1.19 0.70
N ALA A 26 -5.27 -0.62 -0.28
CA ALA A 26 -5.84 -0.28 -1.57
C ALA A 26 -4.88 -0.63 -2.71
N PHE A 27 -5.41 -1.13 -3.82
CA PHE A 27 -4.65 -1.34 -5.05
C PHE A 27 -4.75 -0.09 -5.93
N HIS A 28 -3.63 0.34 -6.48
CA HIS A 28 -3.64 1.37 -7.52
C HIS A 28 -4.39 0.82 -8.76
N PRO A 29 -5.22 1.63 -9.46
CA PRO A 29 -6.08 1.15 -10.54
C PRO A 29 -5.32 0.54 -11.75
N THR A 30 -4.14 1.08 -12.10
CA THR A 30 -3.39 0.64 -13.31
C THR A 30 -1.93 0.25 -13.08
N GLN A 31 -1.28 0.74 -12.02
CA GLN A 31 0.13 0.50 -11.73
C GLN A 31 0.29 -0.62 -10.71
N PRO A 32 1.47 -1.29 -10.64
CA PRO A 32 1.72 -2.39 -9.72
C PRO A 32 1.96 -1.91 -8.28
N ILE A 33 1.14 -0.97 -7.80
CA ILE A 33 1.29 -0.28 -6.52
C ILE A 33 0.20 -0.74 -5.55
N ILE A 34 0.60 -0.95 -4.30
CA ILE A 34 -0.29 -1.22 -3.17
C ILE A 34 -0.08 -0.13 -2.12
N ALA A 35 -1.16 0.44 -1.62
CA ALA A 35 -1.15 1.30 -0.44
C ALA A 35 -1.56 0.49 0.79
N THR A 36 -0.85 0.64 1.90
CA THR A 36 -1.19 0.06 3.21
C THR A 36 -1.23 1.14 4.27
N ALA A 37 -2.21 1.05 5.18
CA ALA A 37 -2.38 1.98 6.28
C ALA A 37 -2.36 1.24 7.61
N SER A 38 -1.72 1.81 8.62
CA SER A 38 -1.48 1.16 9.90
C SER A 38 -1.81 2.04 11.10
N VAL A 39 -2.13 1.38 12.20
CA VAL A 39 -2.30 2.01 13.53
C VAL A 39 -1.01 2.70 14.00
N ASP A 40 0.15 2.39 13.41
CA ASP A 40 1.41 3.11 13.64
C ASP A 40 1.41 4.56 13.12
N GLY A 41 0.29 5.03 12.54
CA GLY A 41 0.11 6.39 12.06
C GLY A 41 0.79 6.66 10.71
N SER A 42 1.18 5.60 10.00
CA SER A 42 1.78 5.69 8.67
C SER A 42 0.92 5.06 7.57
N VAL A 43 1.06 5.63 6.37
CA VAL A 43 0.63 5.01 5.12
C VAL A 43 1.87 4.76 4.27
N LYS A 44 1.97 3.56 3.72
CA LYS A 44 3.11 3.15 2.89
C LYS A 44 2.63 2.71 1.52
N LEU A 45 3.38 3.13 0.49
CA LEU A 45 3.20 2.66 -0.88
C LEU A 45 4.27 1.63 -1.20
N TRP A 46 3.85 0.55 -1.84
CA TRP A 46 4.69 -0.58 -2.18
C TRP A 46 4.51 -0.92 -3.65
N THR A 47 5.50 -1.59 -4.24
CA THR A 47 5.29 -2.32 -5.48
C THR A 47 5.22 -3.81 -5.17
N TYR A 48 4.28 -4.54 -5.79
CA TYR A 48 4.27 -6.00 -5.63
C TYR A 48 5.47 -6.70 -6.31
N ARG A 49 6.33 -5.93 -7.01
CA ARG A 49 7.62 -6.40 -7.54
C ARG A 49 8.76 -6.37 -6.51
N ASP A 50 8.65 -5.54 -5.49
CA ASP A 50 9.63 -5.40 -4.40
C ASP A 50 8.94 -4.90 -3.12
N LEU A 51 8.73 -5.83 -2.19
CA LEU A 51 8.10 -5.58 -0.89
C LEU A 51 9.12 -5.33 0.23
N ARG A 52 10.43 -5.26 -0.10
CA ARG A 52 11.49 -5.04 0.90
C ARG A 52 11.54 -3.60 1.35
N ARG A 53 11.18 -2.67 0.47
CA ARG A 53 11.24 -1.23 0.73
C ARG A 53 10.00 -0.53 0.17
N PRO A 54 9.39 0.39 0.93
CA PRO A 54 8.29 1.17 0.41
C PRO A 54 8.80 2.16 -0.65
N LEU A 55 7.99 2.40 -1.68
CA LEU A 55 8.18 3.48 -2.66
C LEU A 55 8.01 4.86 -2.01
N ALA A 56 7.09 4.96 -1.04
CA ALA A 56 6.84 6.18 -0.27
C ALA A 56 6.30 5.83 1.12
N THR A 57 6.54 6.70 2.09
CA THR A 57 5.96 6.63 3.44
C THR A 57 5.41 8.00 3.81
N PHE A 58 4.13 8.06 4.17
CA PHE A 58 3.46 9.23 4.72
C PHE A 58 3.29 9.06 6.23
N LEU A 59 3.65 10.08 7.00
CA LEU A 59 3.69 10.06 8.47
C LEU A 59 2.78 11.14 9.07
N GLY A 60 2.58 11.07 10.39
CA GLY A 60 1.87 12.09 11.15
C GLY A 60 0.37 12.07 10.92
N LEU A 61 -0.21 10.90 10.62
CA LEU A 61 -1.63 10.75 10.28
C LEU A 61 -2.58 10.81 11.48
N GLY A 62 -2.09 10.72 12.73
CA GLY A 62 -2.91 10.86 13.93
C GLY A 62 -3.97 9.74 14.03
N GLY A 63 -3.63 8.65 14.70
CA GLY A 63 -4.57 7.55 14.92
C GLY A 63 -4.71 6.57 13.75
N ALA A 64 -5.67 5.65 13.90
CA ALA A 64 -5.88 4.53 12.96
C ALA A 64 -6.60 5.01 11.69
N PRO A 65 -5.94 4.97 10.51
CA PRO A 65 -6.62 5.15 9.24
C PRO A 65 -7.65 4.03 9.05
N VAL A 66 -8.88 4.41 8.68
CA VAL A 66 -10.01 3.48 8.56
C VAL A 66 -10.10 2.96 7.13
N THR A 67 -9.81 3.82 6.14
CA THR A 67 -9.93 3.48 4.72
C THR A 67 -8.83 4.11 3.87
N LEU A 68 -8.52 3.42 2.78
CA LEU A 68 -7.67 3.90 1.69
C LEU A 68 -8.43 3.79 0.38
N SER A 69 -8.35 4.82 -0.47
CA SER A 69 -8.83 4.71 -1.84
C SER A 69 -7.99 5.52 -2.81
N PHE A 70 -7.68 4.93 -3.97
CA PHE A 70 -7.15 5.69 -5.10
C PHE A 70 -8.32 6.33 -5.85
N ASN A 71 -8.10 7.53 -6.39
CA ASN A 71 -8.99 8.05 -7.42
C ASN A 71 -8.88 7.20 -8.72
N PRO A 72 -9.83 7.30 -9.67
CA PRO A 72 -9.88 6.39 -10.82
C PRO A 72 -8.64 6.39 -11.71
N ASN A 73 -7.92 7.52 -11.81
CA ASN A 73 -6.68 7.62 -12.58
C ASN A 73 -5.42 7.28 -11.76
N GLY A 74 -5.55 7.05 -10.45
CA GLY A 74 -4.48 6.67 -9.53
C GLY A 74 -3.51 7.78 -9.15
N THR A 75 -3.80 9.05 -9.48
CA THR A 75 -2.92 10.18 -9.14
C THR A 75 -3.09 10.68 -7.71
N LEU A 76 -4.23 10.37 -7.07
CA LEU A 76 -4.54 10.76 -5.70
C LEU A 76 -4.82 9.53 -4.85
N LEU A 77 -4.32 9.55 -3.62
CA LEU A 77 -4.67 8.62 -2.56
C LEU A 77 -5.43 9.36 -1.46
N PHE A 78 -6.65 8.93 -1.18
CA PHE A 78 -7.45 9.37 -0.05
C PHE A 78 -7.17 8.47 1.15
N VAL A 79 -6.99 9.12 2.30
CA VAL A 79 -6.82 8.47 3.60
C VAL A 79 -7.84 9.06 4.55
N ASP A 80 -8.82 8.28 4.93
CA ASP A 80 -9.83 8.68 5.89
C ASP A 80 -9.52 8.06 7.25
N GLY A 81 -9.49 8.90 8.28
CA GLY A 81 -9.19 8.50 9.65
C GLY A 81 -10.31 8.86 10.62
N GLN A 82 -10.12 8.48 11.88
CA GLN A 82 -11.04 8.81 12.97
C GLN A 82 -11.07 10.32 13.28
N GLU A 83 -10.09 11.10 12.82
CA GLU A 83 -9.93 12.51 13.14
C GLU A 83 -10.83 13.45 12.31
N ARG A 84 -11.94 12.93 11.77
CA ARG A 84 -12.97 13.67 11.02
C ARG A 84 -12.42 14.48 9.83
N THR A 85 -11.22 14.12 9.38
CA THR A 85 -10.53 14.73 8.26
C THR A 85 -10.13 13.65 7.27
N THR A 86 -10.27 13.97 5.99
CA THR A 86 -9.72 13.18 4.89
C THR A 86 -8.43 13.85 4.46
N ARG A 87 -7.35 13.08 4.42
CA ARG A 87 -6.09 13.55 3.84
C ARG A 87 -5.98 13.05 2.41
N VAL A 88 -5.49 13.92 1.54
CA VAL A 88 -5.30 13.63 0.12
C VAL A 88 -3.82 13.76 -0.19
N PHE A 89 -3.25 12.70 -0.76
CA PHE A 89 -1.86 12.68 -1.18
C PHE A 89 -1.78 12.68 -2.71
N ASP A 90 -0.98 13.60 -3.26
CA ASP A 90 -0.54 13.50 -4.66
C ASP A 90 0.51 12.38 -4.75
N VAL A 91 0.18 11.38 -5.55
CA VAL A 91 1.00 10.19 -5.80
C VAL A 91 1.29 10.00 -7.28
N ALA A 92 1.04 11.00 -8.12
CA ALA A 92 1.19 10.92 -9.58
C ALA A 92 2.63 10.57 -10.02
N HIS A 93 3.60 10.94 -9.18
CA HIS A 93 5.03 10.73 -9.41
C HIS A 93 5.56 9.44 -8.79
N VAL A 94 4.76 8.75 -7.97
CA VAL A 94 5.15 7.46 -7.40
C VAL A 94 5.03 6.41 -8.48
N ARG A 95 6.16 5.79 -8.82
CA ARG A 95 6.22 4.75 -9.86
C ARG A 95 7.00 3.56 -9.35
N ALA A 96 6.52 2.37 -9.68
CA ALA A 96 7.29 1.16 -9.50
C ALA A 96 8.53 1.18 -10.43
N PRO A 97 9.67 0.61 -9.99
CA PRO A 97 10.81 0.38 -10.87
C PRO A 97 10.41 -0.38 -12.14
N ALA A 98 11.09 -0.08 -13.25
CA ALA A 98 10.94 -0.81 -14.50
C ALA A 98 11.23 -2.31 -14.29
N ALA A 99 10.50 -3.17 -15.00
CA ALA A 99 10.67 -4.61 -14.88
C ALA A 99 12.09 -5.02 -15.28
N GLY A 100 12.81 -5.68 -14.37
CA GLY A 100 14.22 -6.03 -14.50
C GLY A 100 14.79 -6.64 -13.21
N ALA A 101 14.19 -6.34 -12.06
CA ALA A 101 14.40 -7.10 -10.83
C ALA A 101 13.57 -8.39 -10.88
N LYS A 102 14.24 -9.54 -10.85
CA LYS A 102 13.63 -10.87 -10.82
C LYS A 102 12.57 -10.93 -9.71
N PRO A 103 11.33 -11.39 -9.99
CA PRO A 103 10.35 -11.64 -8.93
C PRO A 103 10.98 -12.59 -7.91
N LEU A 104 10.79 -12.31 -6.62
CA LEU A 104 11.24 -13.25 -5.59
C LEU A 104 10.32 -14.48 -5.68
N ASP A 105 10.92 -15.59 -6.11
CA ASP A 105 10.32 -16.91 -6.10
C ASP A 105 9.92 -17.21 -4.65
N GLY A 106 8.63 -17.10 -4.32
CA GLY A 106 8.11 -17.36 -2.98
C GLY A 106 8.44 -18.79 -2.55
N ARG A 107 9.32 -18.90 -1.55
CA ARG A 107 9.56 -20.10 -0.75
C ARG A 107 9.36 -19.75 0.71
#